data_AF-A0AAD5YBJ0-F1
#
_entry.id   AF-A0AAD5YBJ0-F1
#
_cell.length_a   1.000
_cell.length_b   1.000
_cell.length_c   1.000
_cell.angle_alpha   90.00
_cell.angle_beta   90.00
_cell.angle_gamma   90.00
#
_symmetry.space_group_name_H-M   'P 1'
#
loop_
_entity.id
_entity.type
_entity.pdbx_description
1 polymer ?
#
loop_
_entity_poly.entity_id
_entity_poly.type
_entity_poly.pdbx_seq_one_letter_code
_entity_poly.pdbx_strand_id
1 'polypeptide(L)'
;MNSKRTLAKAFMEKVAADQEARQWEELMVQLLSKLELSEEERERAAGHYDTLAKQVARKLGVGETDVHIVVQGSMRTQTTVAPRAARSSTSTSS
;
A
#
# COMPACT_ATOMS: atom_id res chain seq x y z
N MET A 1 24.33 -37.13 32.03
CA MET A 1 24.37 -36.76 30.58
C MET A 1 23.00 -36.39 29.97
N ASN A 2 21.92 -36.23 30.77
CA ASN A 2 20.57 -35.95 30.24
C ASN A 2 20.24 -34.46 30.09
N SER A 3 20.60 -33.59 31.05
CA SER A 3 20.23 -32.15 30.96
C SER A 3 20.83 -31.41 29.77
N LYS A 4 22.05 -31.74 29.34
CA LYS A 4 22.68 -31.14 28.14
C LYS A 4 21.91 -31.46 26.86
N ARG A 5 21.35 -32.68 26.76
CA ARG A 5 20.52 -33.11 25.62
C ARG A 5 19.15 -32.44 25.64
N THR A 6 18.56 -32.25 26.82
CA THR A 6 17.28 -31.55 26.98
C THR A 6 17.40 -30.07 26.62
N LEU A 7 18.48 -29.40 27.04
CA LEU A 7 18.75 -28.00 26.69
C LEU A 7 18.97 -27.83 25.18
N ALA A 8 19.78 -28.71 24.57
CA ALA A 8 20.03 -28.67 23.13
C ALA A 8 18.73 -28.86 22.32
N LYS A 9 17.84 -29.75 22.77
CA LYS A 9 16.52 -29.96 22.15
C LYS A 9 15.64 -28.70 22.25
N ALA A 10 15.52 -28.12 23.44
CA ALA A 10 14.73 -26.90 23.64
C ALA A 10 15.27 -25.71 22.84
N PHE A 11 16.60 -25.59 22.72
CA PHE A 11 17.23 -24.58 21.87
C PHE A 11 16.90 -24.78 20.39
N MET A 12 17.02 -26.01 19.88
CA MET A 12 16.69 -26.34 18.48
C MET A 12 15.20 -26.10 18.18
N GLU A 13 14.30 -26.46 19.09
CA GLU A 13 12.86 -26.18 18.96
C GLU A 13 12.59 -24.67 18.91
N LYS A 14 13.24 -23.89 19.77
CA LYS A 14 13.13 -22.42 19.74
C LYS A 14 13.65 -21.84 18.42
N VAL A 15 14.83 -22.29 17.95
CA VAL A 15 15.41 -21.81 16.69
C VAL A 15 14.51 -22.14 15.51
N ALA A 16 13.90 -23.32 15.48
CA ALA A 16 12.95 -23.69 14.45
C ALA A 16 11.70 -22.80 14.47
N ALA A 17 11.14 -22.53 15.66
CA ALA A 17 9.99 -21.62 15.80
C ALA A 17 10.34 -20.18 15.38
N ASP A 18 11.52 -19.68 15.75
CA ASP A 18 11.99 -18.35 15.34
C ASP A 18 12.19 -18.27 13.83
N GLN A 19 12.67 -19.34 13.19
CA GLN A 19 12.86 -19.42 11.74
C GLN A 19 11.52 -19.49 11.00
N GLU A 20 10.54 -20.22 11.53
CA GLU A 20 9.19 -20.28 10.97
C GLU A 20 8.52 -18.91 11.05
N ALA A 21 8.63 -18.22 12.20
CA ALA A 21 8.09 -16.87 12.37
C ALA A 21 8.65 -15.89 11.34
N ARG A 22 9.95 -15.95 11.04
CA ARG A 22 10.58 -15.12 10.00
C ARG A 22 10.05 -15.41 8.60
N GLN A 23 9.84 -16.69 8.27
CA GLN A 23 9.27 -17.06 6.98
C GLN A 23 7.83 -16.56 6.82
N TRP A 24 7.04 -16.61 7.90
CA TRP A 24 5.71 -16.02 7.92
C TRP A 24 5.74 -14.51 7.76
N GLU A 25 6.65 -13.82 8.44
CA GLU A 25 6.84 -12.38 8.30
C GLU A 25 7.20 -12.00 6.86
N GLU A 26 8.17 -12.68 6.25
CA GLU A 26 8.56 -12.46 4.86
C GLU A 26 7.39 -12.69 3.89
N LEU A 27 6.63 -13.76 4.07
CA LEU A 27 5.44 -14.04 3.26
C LEU A 27 4.39 -12.94 3.42
N MET A 28 4.11 -12.51 4.66
CA MET A 28 3.13 -11.46 4.94
C MET A 28 3.54 -10.13 4.32
N VAL A 29 4.83 -9.74 4.41
CA VAL A 29 5.35 -8.53 3.77
C VAL A 29 5.18 -8.60 2.25
N GLN A 30 5.47 -9.75 1.62
CA GLN A 30 5.29 -9.94 0.17
C GLN A 30 3.82 -9.91 -0.27
N LEU A 31 2.89 -10.36 0.58
CA LEU A 31 1.46 -10.32 0.28
C LEU A 31 0.90 -8.92 0.46
N LEU A 32 1.29 -8.22 1.53
CA LEU A 32 0.84 -6.86 1.82
C LEU A 32 1.36 -5.87 0.77
N SER A 33 2.62 -6.00 0.33
CA SER A 33 3.19 -5.11 -0.69
C SER A 33 2.45 -5.18 -2.03
N LYS A 34 1.84 -6.32 -2.37
CA LYS A 34 0.99 -6.46 -3.57
C LYS A 34 -0.35 -5.74 -3.46
N LEU A 35 -0.79 -5.48 -2.24
CA LEU A 35 -2.04 -4.75 -1.97
C LEU A 35 -1.80 -3.25 -1.91
N GLU A 36 -0.57 -2.78 -1.71
CA GLU A 36 -0.26 -1.36 -1.67
C GLU A 36 -0.32 -0.74 -3.08
N LEU A 37 -0.86 0.48 -3.17
CA LEU A 37 -0.68 1.32 -4.37
C LEU A 37 0.81 1.57 -4.60
N SER A 38 1.26 1.41 -5.84
CA SER A 38 2.62 1.81 -6.19
C SER A 38 2.80 3.33 -6.03
N GLU A 39 4.06 3.76 -5.87
CA GLU A 39 4.36 5.19 -5.77
C GLU A 39 3.89 5.96 -7.02
N GLU A 40 4.06 5.37 -8.20
CA GLU A 40 3.60 5.94 -9.47
C GLU A 40 2.07 6.15 -9.50
N GLU A 41 1.30 5.20 -8.95
CA GLU A 41 -0.15 5.32 -8.87
C GLU A 41 -0.58 6.35 -7.83
N ARG A 42 0.16 6.47 -6.71
CA ARG A 42 -0.04 7.54 -5.72
C ARG A 42 0.23 8.91 -6.32
N GLU A 43 1.33 9.08 -7.03
CA GLU A 43 1.67 10.32 -7.73
C GLU A 43 0.62 10.68 -8.80
N ARG A 44 0.17 9.69 -9.57
CA ARG A 44 -0.91 9.89 -10.56
C ARG A 44 -2.19 10.36 -9.89
N ALA A 45 -2.58 9.74 -8.77
CA ALA A 45 -3.75 10.17 -8.01
C ALA A 45 -3.57 11.61 -7.48
N ALA A 46 -2.40 11.95 -6.96
CA ALA A 46 -2.06 13.30 -6.52
C ALA A 46 -2.23 14.34 -7.64
N GLY A 47 -1.72 14.03 -8.84
CA GLY A 47 -1.89 14.88 -10.03
C GLY A 47 -3.34 15.07 -10.46
N HIS A 48 -4.20 14.06 -10.27
CA HIS A 48 -5.63 14.20 -10.52
C HIS A 48 -6.30 15.19 -9.56
N TYR A 49 -5.88 15.27 -8.29
CA TYR A 49 -6.43 16.26 -7.36
C TYR A 49 -6.03 17.68 -7.71
N ASP A 50 -4.79 17.91 -8.15
CA ASP A 50 -4.36 19.23 -8.63
C ASP A 50 -5.18 19.66 -9.86
N THR A 51 -5.38 18.74 -10.80
CA THR A 51 -6.20 19.00 -11.99
C THR A 51 -7.64 19.32 -11.61
N LEU A 52 -8.22 18.58 -10.66
CA LEU A 52 -9.56 18.82 -10.16
C LEU A 52 -9.66 20.17 -9.45
N ALA A 53 -8.67 20.55 -8.64
CA ALA A 53 -8.62 21.84 -7.96
C ALA A 53 -8.67 23.00 -8.97
N LYS A 54 -7.84 22.93 -10.02
CA LYS A 54 -7.83 23.92 -11.11
C LYS A 54 -9.16 23.98 -11.85
N GLN A 55 -9.79 22.82 -12.12
CA GLN A 55 -11.10 22.78 -12.76
C GLN A 55 -12.19 23.44 -11.91
N VAL A 56 -12.17 23.20 -10.59
CA VAL A 56 -13.09 23.83 -9.64
C VAL A 56 -12.84 25.33 -9.56
N ALA A 57 -11.58 25.76 -9.46
CA ALA A 57 -11.20 27.17 -9.42
C ALA A 57 -11.73 27.94 -10.66
N ARG A 58 -11.53 27.38 -11.86
CA ARG A 58 -12.08 27.95 -13.10
C ARG A 58 -13.59 28.06 -13.09
N LYS A 59 -14.30 27.05 -12.57
CA LYS A 59 -15.77 27.07 -12.46
C LYS A 59 -16.28 28.11 -11.47
N LEU A 60 -15.53 28.38 -10.41
CA LEU A 60 -15.87 29.36 -9.38
C LEU A 60 -15.41 30.78 -9.72
N GLY A 61 -14.61 30.95 -10.79
CA GLY A 61 -14.06 32.24 -11.18
C GLY A 61 -13.02 32.80 -10.20
N VAL A 62 -12.36 31.92 -9.44
CA VAL A 62 -11.31 32.28 -8.47
C VAL A 62 -9.92 31.96 -9.02
N GLY A 63 -8.86 32.40 -8.34
CA GLY A 63 -7.49 32.07 -8.71
C GLY A 63 -7.25 30.56 -8.68
N GLU A 64 -6.39 30.06 -9.55
CA GLU A 64 -6.12 28.61 -9.66
C GLU A 64 -5.57 27.98 -8.37
N THR A 65 -4.99 28.81 -7.49
CA THR A 65 -4.45 28.40 -6.19
C THR A 65 -5.43 28.56 -5.03
N ASP A 66 -6.61 29.14 -5.27
CA ASP A 66 -7.57 29.49 -4.20
C ASP A 66 -8.48 28.31 -3.82
N VAL A 67 -8.32 27.18 -4.50
CA VAL A 67 -9.04 25.93 -4.22
C VAL A 67 -8.06 24.89 -3.71
N HIS A 68 -8.31 24.40 -2.49
CA HIS A 68 -7.54 23.32 -1.88
C HIS A 68 -8.38 22.06 -1.76
N ILE A 69 -7.90 20.95 -2.33
CA ILE A 69 -8.54 19.64 -2.20
C ILE A 69 -7.83 18.86 -1.10
N VAL A 70 -8.59 18.47 -0.08
CA VAL A 70 -8.10 17.62 1.01
C VAL A 70 -8.65 16.23 0.82
N VAL A 71 -7.76 15.27 0.58
CA VAL A 71 -8.16 13.86 0.44
C VAL A 71 -8.57 13.30 1.81
N GLN A 72 -9.65 12.51 1.83
CA GLN A 72 -10.19 11.82 3.01
C GLN A 72 -10.17 10.31 2.81
N GLY A 73 -10.36 9.55 3.91
CA GLY A 73 -10.49 8.10 3.86
C GLY A 73 -9.15 7.36 3.72
N SER A 74 -9.21 6.14 3.17
CA SER A 74 -8.06 5.21 3.10
C SER A 74 -6.82 5.81 2.44
N MET A 75 -7.02 6.72 1.48
CA MET A 75 -5.91 7.30 0.74
C MET A 75 -5.15 8.35 1.56
N ARG A 76 -5.84 9.02 2.50
CA ARG A 76 -5.19 9.89 3.49
C ARG A 76 -4.36 9.09 4.50
N THR A 77 -4.86 7.93 4.91
CA THR A 77 -4.18 7.05 5.90
C THR A 77 -3.21 6.07 5.26
N GLN A 78 -2.95 6.19 3.96
CA GLN A 78 -2.06 5.30 3.19
C GLN A 78 -2.46 3.82 3.24
N THR A 79 -3.75 3.52 3.45
CA THR A 79 -4.31 2.16 3.49
C THR A 79 -5.13 1.83 2.24
N THR A 80 -5.02 2.62 1.18
CA THR A 80 -5.72 2.32 -0.07
C THR A 80 -5.10 1.10 -0.74
N VAL A 81 -5.95 0.10 -0.96
CA VAL A 81 -5.58 -1.15 -1.62
C VAL A 81 -5.62 -0.95 -3.14
N ALA A 82 -4.59 -1.43 -3.83
CA ALA A 82 -4.51 -1.41 -5.28
C ALA A 82 -5.75 -2.10 -5.88
N PRO A 83 -6.40 -1.51 -6.91
CA PRO A 83 -7.57 -2.11 -7.51
C PRO A 83 -7.21 -3.47 -8.10
N ARG A 84 -7.95 -4.51 -7.70
CA ARG A 84 -7.81 -5.87 -8.28
C ARG A 84 -7.92 -5.74 -9.80
N ALA A 85 -6.91 -6.22 -10.53
CA ALA A 85 -6.82 -6.13 -11.99
C ALA A 85 -8.09 -6.68 -12.68
N ALA A 86 -9.08 -5.81 -12.85
CA ALA A 86 -10.34 -6.04 -13.53
C ALA A 86 -10.95 -4.68 -13.86
N ARG A 87 -10.28 -4.00 -14.79
CA ARG A 87 -10.85 -3.32 -15.96
C ARG A 87 -9.70 -2.61 -16.66
N SER A 88 -9.01 -3.35 -17.51
CA SER A 88 -8.40 -2.76 -18.69
C SER A 88 -9.49 -1.96 -19.39
N SER A 89 -9.50 -0.63 -19.23
CA SER A 89 -10.25 0.24 -20.10
C SER A 89 -9.64 0.07 -21.48
N THR A 90 -10.25 -0.78 -22.30
CA THR A 90 -10.07 -0.80 -23.74
C THR A 90 -10.37 0.61 -24.21
N SER A 91 -9.32 1.36 -24.53
CA SER A 91 -9.43 2.64 -25.22
C SER A 91 -9.95 2.34 -26.62
N THR A 92 -11.27 2.41 -26.80
CA THR A 92 -11.87 2.49 -28.13
C THR A 92 -11.56 3.89 -28.65
N SER A 93 -10.55 3.98 -29.49
CA SER A 93 -10.33 5.14 -30.36
C SER A 93 -11.55 5.30 -31.26
N SER A 94 -12.16 6.47 -31.26
CA SER A 94 -13.14 6.93 -32.25
C SER A 94 -12.74 8.32 -32.72
#